data_AF-A0A955KT68-F1
#
_entry.id   AF-A0A955KT68-F1
#
_cell.length_a   1.000
_cell.length_b   1.000
_cell.length_c   1.000
_cell.angle_alpha   90.00
_cell.angle_beta   90.00
_cell.angle_gamma   90.00
#
_symmetry.space_group_name_H-M   'P 1'
#
loop_
_entity.id
_entity.type
_entity.pdbx_description
1 polymer ?
#
loop_
_entity_poly.entity_id
_entity_poly.type
_entity_poly.pdbx_seq_one_letter_code
_entity_poly.pdbx_strand_id
1 'polypeptide(L)'
;MVLGKGLVDLVAEMGRHLGYEVAIEVEASESAWVDVVWFDKRFSFESIGIKKGKMRFSPVVPVAAFEIEIKTGTNAKHIKGSVSNLDNLGAQLG
;
A
#
# COMPACT_ATOMS: atom_id res chain seq x y z
N MET A 1 -21.93 1.01 -8.22
CA MET A 1 -21.02 0.56 -7.14
C MET A 1 -19.90 -0.25 -7.79
N VAL A 2 -18.69 0.28 -7.84
CA VAL A 2 -17.53 -0.39 -8.47
C VAL A 2 -16.95 -1.35 -7.43
N LEU A 3 -17.09 -2.66 -7.64
CA LEU A 3 -16.67 -3.72 -6.70
C LEU A 3 -15.22 -3.56 -6.20
N GLY A 4 -14.31 -3.01 -7.03
CA GLY A 4 -12.92 -2.67 -6.72
C GLY A 4 -12.75 -1.78 -5.48
N LYS A 5 -13.52 -0.70 -5.43
CA LYS A 5 -13.39 0.33 -4.39
C LYS A 5 -13.82 -0.18 -3.01
N GLY A 6 -14.83 -1.06 -2.97
CA GLY A 6 -15.36 -1.58 -1.70
C GLY A 6 -14.37 -2.44 -0.91
N LEU A 7 -13.56 -3.26 -1.60
CA LEU A 7 -12.58 -4.10 -0.91
C LEU A 7 -11.35 -3.30 -0.46
N VAL A 8 -10.88 -2.35 -1.28
CA VAL A 8 -9.83 -1.40 -0.89
C VAL A 8 -10.25 -0.61 0.35
N ASP A 9 -11.47 -0.07 0.36
CA ASP A 9 -12.02 0.68 1.50
C ASP A 9 -12.11 -0.21 2.75
N LEU A 10 -12.58 -1.45 2.62
CA LEU A 10 -12.66 -2.41 3.72
C LEU A 10 -11.28 -2.71 4.33
N VAL A 11 -10.29 -3.06 3.50
CA VAL A 11 -8.92 -3.34 3.99
C VAL A 11 -8.32 -2.11 4.65
N ALA A 12 -8.57 -0.92 4.11
CA ALA A 12 -8.12 0.33 4.71
C ALA A 12 -8.80 0.61 6.06
N GLU A 13 -10.12 0.40 6.17
CA GLU A 13 -10.87 0.55 7.42
C GLU A 13 -10.42 -0.44 8.50
N MET A 14 -10.17 -1.69 8.13
CA MET A 14 -9.63 -2.71 9.03
C MET A 14 -8.29 -2.29 9.61
N GLY A 15 -7.35 -1.84 8.76
CA GLY A 15 -6.05 -1.36 9.23
C GLY A 15 -6.16 -0.21 10.22
N ARG A 16 -7.03 0.77 9.93
CA ARG A 16 -7.29 1.90 10.84
C ARG A 16 -7.88 1.43 12.18
N HIS A 17 -8.83 0.49 12.13
CA HIS A 17 -9.48 -0.07 13.33
C HIS A 17 -8.50 -0.85 14.20
N LEU A 18 -7.57 -1.58 13.60
CA LEU A 18 -6.48 -2.29 14.28
C LEU A 18 -5.38 -1.35 14.80
N GLY A 19 -5.51 -0.05 14.56
CA GLY A 19 -4.59 0.94 15.09
C GLY A 19 -3.38 1.23 14.21
N TYR A 20 -3.36 0.78 12.95
CA TYR A 20 -2.32 1.16 11.99
C TYR A 20 -2.60 2.52 11.37
N GLU A 21 -1.54 3.19 10.91
CA GLU A 21 -1.67 4.27 9.96
C GLU A 21 -1.79 3.66 8.55
N VAL A 22 -2.79 4.09 7.79
CA VAL A 22 -3.07 3.50 6.47
C VAL A 22 -2.86 4.54 5.39
N ALA A 23 -2.15 4.15 4.33
CA ALA A 23 -2.09 4.86 3.06
C ALA A 23 -2.69 4.00 1.94
N ILE A 24 -3.26 4.68 0.95
CA ILE A 24 -3.82 4.07 -0.26
C ILE A 24 -3.06 4.62 -1.46
N GLU A 25 -2.94 3.83 -2.53
CA GLU A 25 -2.21 4.19 -3.77
C GLU A 25 -0.79 4.68 -3.48
N VAL A 26 0.02 3.81 -2.87
CA VAL A 26 1.40 4.13 -2.45
C VAL A 26 2.37 3.87 -3.60
N GLU A 27 3.10 4.89 -4.02
CA GLU A 27 4.16 4.77 -5.03
C GLU A 27 5.38 4.04 -4.44
N ALA A 28 5.66 2.84 -4.96
CA ALA A 28 6.84 2.02 -4.64
C ALA A 28 7.98 2.24 -5.66
N SER A 29 7.66 2.70 -6.87
CA SER A 29 8.62 3.24 -7.84
C SER A 29 7.86 4.06 -8.86
N GLU A 30 8.55 4.73 -9.79
CA GLU A 30 7.89 5.46 -10.90
C GLU A 30 6.94 4.56 -11.74
N SER A 31 7.09 3.23 -11.64
CA SER A 31 6.29 2.25 -12.37
C SER A 31 5.53 1.26 -11.48
N ALA A 32 5.61 1.39 -10.16
CA ALA A 32 5.04 0.45 -9.21
C ALA A 32 4.21 1.18 -8.15
N TRP A 33 2.95 0.78 -8.01
CA TRP A 33 1.98 1.38 -7.09
C TRP A 33 1.28 0.28 -6.31
N VAL A 34 1.17 0.43 -5.00
CA VAL A 34 0.55 -0.54 -4.10
C VAL A 34 -0.78 0.01 -3.58
N ASP A 35 -1.85 -0.79 -3.68
CA ASP A 35 -3.21 -0.32 -3.40
C ASP A 35 -3.41 0.14 -1.96
N VAL A 36 -2.94 -0.65 -0.98
CA VAL A 36 -3.07 -0.33 0.45
C VAL A 36 -1.81 -0.72 1.20
N VAL A 37 -1.31 0.18 2.04
CA VAL A 37 -0.15 -0.08 2.92
C VAL A 37 -0.49 0.33 4.34
N TRP A 38 -0.16 -0.54 5.28
CA TRP A 38 -0.32 -0.33 6.73
C TRP A 38 1.03 -0.05 7.36
N PHE A 39 1.07 1.01 8.16
CA PHE A 39 2.24 1.49 8.88
C PHE A 39 2.01 1.43 10.38
N ASP A 40 3.09 1.19 11.11
CA ASP A 40 3.06 1.31 12.56
C ASP A 40 2.99 2.79 12.96
N LYS A 41 1.96 3.17 13.72
CA LYS A 41 1.74 4.56 14.14
C LYS A 41 2.88 5.12 15.00
N ARG A 42 3.71 4.28 15.61
CA ARG A 42 4.89 4.71 16.39
C ARG A 42 5.94 5.39 15.50
N PHE A 43 5.90 5.11 14.20
CA PHE A 43 6.74 5.74 13.19
C PHE A 43 5.89 6.57 12.23
N SER A 44 4.86 7.27 12.73
CA SER A 44 3.96 8.06 11.88
C SER A 44 4.72 9.08 11.03
N PHE A 45 4.19 9.43 9.87
CA PHE A 45 4.83 10.41 8.96
C PHE A 45 5.08 11.75 9.64
N GLU A 46 4.19 12.17 10.54
CA GLU A 46 4.36 13.36 11.36
C GLU A 46 5.55 13.24 12.32
N SER A 47 5.75 12.06 12.93
CA SER A 47 6.83 11.81 13.89
C SER A 47 8.23 11.93 13.27
N ILE A 48 8.33 11.73 11.95
CA ILE A 48 9.57 11.87 11.17
C ILE A 48 9.61 13.14 10.31
N GLY A 49 8.64 14.04 10.48
CA GLY A 49 8.61 15.35 9.80
C GLY A 49 8.23 15.32 8.32
N ILE A 50 7.59 14.25 7.83
CA ILE A 50 7.20 14.08 6.42
C ILE A 50 5.72 14.40 6.24
N LYS A 51 5.40 15.28 5.29
CA LYS A 51 4.01 15.63 4.96
C LYS A 51 3.40 14.55 4.05
N LYS A 52 2.22 14.06 4.47
CA LYS A 52 1.44 12.97 3.84
C LYS A 52 1.13 13.12 2.35
N GLY A 53 1.18 14.35 1.79
CA GLY A 53 0.67 14.66 0.45
C GLY A 53 1.64 14.52 -0.73
N LYS A 54 2.92 14.16 -0.53
CA LYS A 54 3.91 14.01 -1.60
C LYS A 54 4.94 12.91 -1.31
N MET A 55 4.50 11.67 -1.15
CA MET A 55 5.44 10.55 -0.98
C MET A 55 5.68 9.84 -2.32
N ARG A 56 6.91 9.95 -2.81
CA ARG A 56 7.49 9.11 -3.89
C ARG A 56 8.09 7.80 -3.35
N PHE A 57 8.28 7.71 -2.03
CA PHE A 57 8.94 6.63 -1.32
C PHE A 57 8.28 6.46 0.04
N SER A 58 8.19 5.23 0.54
CA SER A 58 7.71 4.93 1.89
C SER A 58 8.84 5.19 2.90
N PRO A 59 8.83 6.30 3.65
CA PRO A 59 9.94 6.64 4.55
C PRO A 59 9.99 5.77 5.80
N VAL A 60 8.99 4.90 6.00
CA VAL A 60 8.86 4.02 7.16
C VAL A 60 8.53 2.62 6.73
N VAL A 61 8.98 1.67 7.55
CA VAL A 61 8.82 0.24 7.31
C VAL A 61 7.32 -0.11 7.36
N PRO A 62 6.73 -0.57 6.25
CA PRO A 62 5.37 -1.04 6.24
C PRO A 62 5.25 -2.30 7.09
N VAL A 63 4.15 -2.41 7.84
CA VAL A 63 3.79 -3.62 8.59
C VAL A 63 3.14 -4.64 7.65
N ALA A 64 2.31 -4.16 6.73
CA ALA A 64 1.64 -4.97 5.73
C ALA A 64 1.36 -4.14 4.47
N ALA A 65 1.32 -4.81 3.32
CA ALA A 65 1.02 -4.21 2.02
C ALA A 65 0.09 -5.13 1.23
N PHE A 66 -0.85 -4.56 0.50
CA PHE A 66 -1.92 -5.28 -0.19
C PHE A 66 -2.06 -4.77 -1.62
N GLU A 67 -2.12 -5.74 -2.53
CA GLU A 67 -2.52 -5.58 -3.92
C GLU A 67 -3.87 -6.30 -4.10
N ILE A 68 -4.86 -5.60 -4.65
CA ILE A 68 -6.26 -6.03 -4.67
C ILE A 68 -6.75 -6.08 -6.12
N GLU A 69 -6.62 -7.25 -6.73
CA GLU A 69 -7.09 -7.50 -8.11
C GLU A 69 -8.44 -8.22 -8.14
N ILE A 70 -9.53 -7.50 -8.43
CA ILE A 70 -10.90 -8.05 -8.37
C ILE A 70 -11.36 -8.68 -9.69
N LYS A 71 -10.90 -8.16 -10.84
CA LYS A 71 -11.43 -8.59 -12.15
C LYS A 71 -10.47 -9.47 -12.95
N THR A 72 -9.18 -9.35 -12.67
CA THR A 72 -8.08 -9.93 -13.46
C THR A 72 -7.24 -10.89 -12.61
N GLY A 73 -7.65 -11.19 -11.37
CA GLY A 73 -6.93 -12.03 -10.42
C GLY A 73 -6.72 -13.49 -10.86
N THR A 74 -7.23 -13.90 -12.02
CA THR A 74 -6.94 -15.19 -12.66
C THR A 74 -5.92 -15.10 -13.81
N ASN A 75 -5.52 -13.89 -14.21
CA ASN A 75 -4.53 -13.65 -15.25
C ASN A 75 -3.12 -13.54 -14.64
N ALA A 76 -2.25 -14.47 -15.01
CA ALA A 76 -0.87 -14.54 -14.54
C ALA A 76 -0.08 -13.23 -14.75
N LYS A 77 -0.39 -12.43 -15.78
CA LYS A 77 0.26 -11.13 -16.02
C LYS A 77 -0.06 -10.13 -14.90
N HIS A 78 -1.30 -10.11 -14.44
CA HIS A 78 -1.74 -9.19 -13.39
C HIS A 78 -1.15 -9.59 -12.04
N ILE A 79 -1.20 -10.88 -11.71
CA ILE A 79 -0.56 -11.42 -10.50
C ILE A 79 0.94 -11.08 -10.48
N LYS A 80 1.64 -11.28 -11.61
CA LYS A 80 3.06 -10.94 -11.71
C LYS A 80 3.32 -9.44 -11.52
N GLY A 81 2.43 -8.58 -12.01
CA GLY A 81 2.47 -7.13 -11.79
C GLY A 81 2.37 -6.79 -10.30
N SER A 82 1.34 -7.30 -9.62
CA SER A 82 1.15 -7.08 -8.18
C SER A 82 2.31 -7.60 -7.34
N VAL A 83 2.84 -8.80 -7.62
CA VAL A 83 4.03 -9.31 -6.94
C VAL A 83 5.23 -8.38 -7.18
N SER A 84 5.43 -7.92 -8.42
CA SER A 84 6.51 -6.99 -8.74
C SER A 84 6.37 -5.65 -8.02
N ASN A 85 5.14 -5.15 -7.80
CA ASN A 85 4.92 -3.91 -7.05
C ASN A 85 5.30 -4.08 -5.58
N LEU A 86 4.90 -5.20 -4.97
CA LEU A 86 5.25 -5.54 -3.59
C LEU A 86 6.76 -5.77 -3.42
N ASP A 87 7.42 -6.43 -4.37
CA ASP A 87 8.87 -6.60 -4.38
C ASP A 87 9.59 -5.25 -4.44
N ASN A 88 9.11 -4.33 -5.28
CA ASN A 88 9.66 -2.97 -5.34
C ASN A 88 9.48 -2.22 -4.02
N LEU A 89 8.31 -2.33 -3.37
CA LEU A 89 8.07 -1.73 -2.06
C LEU A 89 9.03 -2.33 -1.01
N GLY A 90 9.19 -3.66 -1.01
CA GLY A 90 10.11 -4.36 -0.11
C GLY A 90 11.57 -3.96 -0.32
N ALA A 91 12.00 -3.75 -1.57
CA ALA A 91 13.35 -3.31 -1.90
C ALA A 91 13.69 -1.91 -1.36
N GLN A 92 12.69 -1.06 -1.08
CA GLN A 92 12.93 0.24 -0.41
C GLN A 92 13.38 0.10 1.04
N LEU A 93 13.24 -1.10 1.63
CA LEU A 93 13.49 -1.34 3.06
C LEU A 93 14.91 -1.84 3.37
N GLY A 94 15.73 -2.11 2.33
CA GLY A 94 17.10 -2.61 2.45
C GLY A 94 17.23 -4.06 2.03
#